data_AF-A0A1F9BPE2-F1
#
_entry.id   AF-A0A1F9BPE2-F1
#
_cell.length_a   1.000
_cell.length_b   1.000
_cell.length_c   1.000
_cell.angle_alpha   90.00
_cell.angle_beta   90.00
_cell.angle_gamma   90.00
#
_symmetry.space_group_name_H-M   'P 1'
#
loop_
_entity.id
_entity.type
_entity.pdbx_description
1 polymer ?
#
loop_
_entity_poly.entity_id
_entity_poly.type
_entity_poly.pdbx_seq_one_letter_code
_entity_poly.pdbx_strand_id
1 'polypeptide(L)'
;MDIYIDGTAGSPMYKFNGKVDDPGPTINRLKKDFPGYFPFFSLKEDEKNHALVIGPGGGRDILLALMGGVQKITAVEVDRDLVDMVRSYAWYNGGVYNHFKNVSIVVDEGRNFLKRQKETYDLILLSLPVTNTSRSLEGYALTENFLFTTDSIDDYLGHLTEEGRLIVVGHNDAEILRLLSISLVALNERGIPQVEAMKRIYILGSDDYPVFVMKKAPFEQKEMVELLHSMIQRGVEKGSSYFPYIRQEEGLTPALVALGHGVLGLHDLIRMVKERGFDITPVTDDRPFFYKIEKGIPKAIWLVFWPSAAICLLTLFFPFVKKDKPKAAETPDLIKLVVLFFLIGIGFMLIEISFIQRFGLFLGQPVLSLSVLLFSLLTGAGLGSLWSGRVAPEKIKKSLSRTSFLIGSFVIIYTFLLSALFDRLLGMNLSVRILASILVLIPLGFWMGFPFPLGIRLLKERGLEKQIPWMWGVNGVSSVLGSVLTIVVAIGFGFTGALLLSACCYFIIFIIFLKS
;
A
#
# COMPACT_ATOMS: atom_id res chain seq x y z
N MET A 1 -21.79 -18.84 -6.48
CA MET A 1 -21.36 -19.03 -5.07
C MET A 1 -20.44 -17.88 -4.79
N ASP A 2 -20.46 -17.33 -3.59
CA ASP A 2 -19.51 -16.27 -3.21
C ASP A 2 -18.53 -16.83 -2.19
N ILE A 3 -17.24 -16.58 -2.41
CA ILE A 3 -16.17 -16.89 -1.48
C ILE A 3 -15.89 -15.63 -0.68
N TYR A 4 -15.98 -15.68 0.64
CA TYR A 4 -15.72 -14.51 1.48
C TYR A 4 -14.33 -14.61 2.10
N ILE A 5 -13.49 -13.65 1.76
CA ILE A 5 -12.16 -13.46 2.36
C ILE A 5 -12.35 -12.59 3.61
N ASP A 6 -11.77 -13.01 4.74
CA ASP A 6 -11.84 -12.31 6.02
C ASP A 6 -13.26 -11.95 6.48
N GLY A 7 -14.25 -12.77 6.07
CA GLY A 7 -15.65 -12.70 6.49
C GLY A 7 -16.55 -11.70 5.74
N THR A 8 -16.02 -10.83 4.88
CA THR A 8 -16.86 -9.81 4.20
C THR A 8 -16.45 -9.49 2.75
N ALA A 9 -15.20 -9.72 2.34
CA ALA A 9 -14.76 -9.44 0.97
C ALA A 9 -15.18 -10.58 0.05
N GLY A 10 -16.31 -10.38 -0.63
CA GLY A 10 -16.90 -11.37 -1.53
C GLY A 10 -16.17 -11.47 -2.86
N SER A 11 -15.83 -12.70 -3.24
CA SER A 11 -15.27 -13.06 -4.53
C SER A 11 -16.20 -14.05 -5.24
N PRO A 12 -16.87 -13.64 -6.33
CA PRO A 12 -17.87 -14.48 -6.96
C PRO A 12 -17.22 -15.63 -7.73
N MET A 13 -17.65 -16.85 -7.40
CA MET A 13 -17.40 -18.06 -8.18
C MET A 13 -18.65 -18.39 -8.99
N TYR A 14 -18.53 -18.40 -10.31
CA TYR A 14 -19.66 -18.61 -11.22
C TYR A 14 -19.85 -20.10 -11.52
N LYS A 15 -21.12 -20.50 -11.68
CA LYS A 15 -21.44 -21.82 -12.21
C LYS A 15 -21.03 -21.86 -13.69
N PHE A 16 -20.08 -22.73 -14.03
CA PHE A 16 -19.55 -22.86 -15.37
C PHE A 16 -19.44 -24.34 -15.74
N ASN A 17 -19.80 -24.68 -16.98
CA ASN A 17 -19.83 -26.06 -17.46
C ASN A 17 -18.49 -26.53 -18.07
N GLY A 18 -17.46 -25.69 -18.06
CA GLY A 18 -16.14 -25.99 -18.60
C GLY A 18 -16.01 -25.81 -20.12
N LYS A 19 -17.04 -25.32 -20.83
CA LYS A 19 -17.02 -25.13 -22.29
C LYS A 19 -17.02 -23.64 -22.65
N VAL A 20 -15.98 -23.16 -23.31
CA VAL A 20 -15.88 -21.73 -23.68
C VAL A 20 -16.85 -21.35 -24.79
N ASP A 21 -17.04 -22.23 -25.78
CA ASP A 21 -17.91 -21.96 -26.94
C ASP A 21 -19.41 -22.00 -26.61
N ASP A 22 -19.78 -22.71 -25.54
CA ASP A 22 -21.14 -22.79 -25.01
C ASP A 22 -21.10 -22.73 -23.48
N PRO A 23 -20.88 -21.54 -22.89
CA PRO A 23 -20.55 -21.42 -21.47
C PRO A 23 -21.78 -21.43 -20.56
N GLY A 24 -22.97 -21.60 -21.14
CA GLY A 24 -24.25 -21.63 -20.45
C GLY A 24 -24.78 -20.23 -20.04
N PRO A 25 -25.99 -20.20 -19.48
CA PRO A 25 -26.74 -18.95 -19.27
C PRO A 25 -26.09 -18.03 -18.23
N THR A 26 -25.45 -18.57 -17.20
CA THR A 26 -24.80 -17.78 -16.15
C THR A 26 -23.63 -16.97 -16.71
N ILE A 27 -22.78 -17.59 -17.53
CA ILE A 27 -21.62 -16.90 -18.13
C ILE A 27 -22.06 -15.98 -19.27
N ASN A 28 -23.07 -16.38 -20.06
CA ASN A 28 -23.63 -15.48 -21.08
C ASN A 28 -24.23 -14.21 -20.47
N ARG A 29 -24.85 -14.31 -19.29
CA ARG A 29 -25.31 -13.16 -18.53
C ARG A 29 -24.13 -12.32 -18.04
N LEU A 30 -23.08 -12.94 -17.52
CA LEU A 30 -21.86 -12.23 -17.10
C LEU A 30 -21.29 -11.37 -18.24
N LYS A 31 -21.19 -11.90 -19.46
CA LYS A 31 -20.71 -11.15 -20.64
C LYS A 31 -21.59 -9.95 -21.01
N LYS A 32 -22.88 -10.00 -20.68
CA LYS A 32 -23.85 -8.95 -21.01
C LYS A 32 -23.91 -7.89 -19.92
N ASP A 33 -23.94 -8.32 -18.66
CA ASP A 33 -24.33 -7.48 -17.54
C ASP A 33 -23.14 -6.94 -16.74
N PHE A 34 -21.96 -7.59 -16.82
CA PHE A 34 -20.77 -7.12 -16.10
C PHE A 34 -19.96 -6.14 -16.96
N PRO A 35 -19.81 -4.87 -16.55
CA PRO A 35 -19.10 -3.85 -17.34
C PRO A 35 -17.64 -4.23 -17.65
N GLY A 36 -16.98 -4.99 -16.77
CA GLY A 36 -15.60 -5.44 -16.98
C GLY A 36 -15.39 -6.34 -18.20
N TYR A 37 -16.45 -6.87 -18.82
CA TYR A 37 -16.34 -7.57 -20.11
C TYR A 37 -16.27 -6.61 -21.32
N PHE A 38 -16.68 -5.36 -21.16
CA PHE A 38 -16.76 -4.38 -22.25
C PHE A 38 -15.45 -4.17 -23.04
N PRO A 39 -14.26 -4.10 -22.40
CA PRO A 39 -13.00 -3.90 -23.11
C PRO A 39 -12.68 -4.99 -24.14
N PHE A 40 -13.19 -6.21 -23.92
CA PHE A 40 -12.94 -7.35 -24.81
C PHE A 40 -13.63 -7.22 -26.18
N PHE A 41 -14.63 -6.34 -26.32
CA PHE A 41 -15.30 -6.12 -27.62
C PHE A 41 -14.44 -5.38 -28.64
N SER A 42 -13.44 -4.61 -28.20
CA SER A 42 -12.53 -3.85 -29.09
C SER A 42 -11.20 -4.55 -29.36
N LEU A 43 -10.93 -5.69 -28.71
CA LEU A 43 -9.63 -6.36 -28.85
C LEU A 43 -9.48 -6.99 -30.23
N LYS A 44 -8.40 -6.63 -30.90
CA LYS A 44 -7.93 -7.28 -32.14
C LYS A 44 -7.33 -8.66 -31.80
N GLU A 45 -7.13 -9.51 -32.81
CA GLU A 45 -6.66 -10.88 -32.57
C GLU A 45 -5.21 -10.92 -32.06
N ASP A 46 -4.39 -9.96 -32.50
CA ASP A 46 -3.02 -9.75 -32.04
C ASP A 46 -2.93 -9.09 -30.65
N GLU A 47 -4.04 -8.61 -30.09
CA GLU A 47 -4.14 -8.05 -28.73
C GLU A 47 -4.66 -9.08 -27.70
N LYS A 48 -4.71 -10.38 -28.05
CA LYS A 48 -5.28 -11.46 -27.23
C LYS A 48 -4.29 -12.60 -26.93
N ASN A 49 -2.99 -12.40 -27.11
CA ASN A 49 -2.04 -13.51 -26.96
C ASN A 49 -1.82 -13.85 -25.49
N HIS A 50 -1.59 -12.84 -24.62
CA HIS A 50 -1.27 -13.10 -23.22
C HIS A 50 -1.90 -12.09 -22.26
N ALA A 51 -2.71 -12.58 -21.33
CA ALA A 51 -3.23 -11.82 -20.21
C ALA A 51 -2.56 -12.18 -18.88
N LEU A 52 -2.27 -11.17 -18.08
CA LEU A 52 -2.01 -11.27 -16.65
C LEU A 52 -3.27 -10.86 -15.88
N VAL A 53 -3.77 -11.73 -15.01
CA VAL A 53 -4.86 -11.44 -14.09
C VAL A 53 -4.30 -11.37 -12.68
N ILE A 54 -4.43 -10.23 -12.00
CA ILE A 54 -3.96 -10.05 -10.62
C ILE A 54 -5.17 -10.09 -9.68
N GLY A 55 -5.14 -11.03 -8.74
CA GLY A 55 -6.24 -11.28 -7.80
C GLY A 55 -7.49 -11.88 -8.47
N PRO A 56 -7.37 -13.03 -9.17
CA PRO A 56 -8.49 -13.65 -9.87
C PRO A 56 -9.62 -14.11 -8.93
N GLY A 57 -9.36 -14.31 -7.63
CA GLY A 57 -10.37 -14.68 -6.65
C GLY A 57 -11.17 -15.93 -7.07
N GLY A 58 -12.51 -15.85 -7.11
CA GLY A 58 -13.39 -16.92 -7.56
C GLY A 58 -13.30 -17.26 -9.07
N GLY A 59 -12.43 -16.59 -9.82
CA GLY A 59 -12.12 -16.88 -11.22
C GLY A 59 -12.88 -16.03 -12.25
N ARG A 60 -13.59 -14.98 -11.83
CA ARG A 60 -14.36 -14.09 -12.73
C ARG A 60 -13.50 -13.59 -13.89
N ASP A 61 -12.35 -13.00 -13.59
CA ASP A 61 -11.50 -12.35 -14.59
C ASP A 61 -10.86 -13.36 -15.55
N ILE A 62 -10.57 -14.58 -15.08
CA ILE A 62 -10.13 -15.68 -15.94
C ILE A 62 -11.26 -16.06 -16.90
N LEU A 63 -12.50 -16.17 -16.42
CA LEU A 63 -13.64 -16.45 -17.28
C LEU A 63 -13.84 -15.35 -18.33
N LEU A 64 -13.73 -14.07 -17.96
CA LEU A 64 -13.82 -12.96 -18.92
C LEU A 64 -12.73 -13.06 -19.99
N ALA A 65 -11.48 -13.34 -19.60
CA ALA A 65 -10.38 -13.52 -20.54
C ALA A 65 -10.57 -14.74 -21.46
N LEU A 66 -11.03 -15.88 -20.92
CA LEU A 66 -11.37 -17.06 -21.72
C LEU A 66 -12.50 -16.75 -22.72
N MET A 67 -13.58 -16.11 -22.27
CA MET A 67 -14.70 -15.72 -23.14
C MET A 67 -14.31 -14.66 -24.18
N GLY A 68 -13.31 -13.83 -23.86
CA GLY A 68 -12.73 -12.83 -24.75
C GLY A 68 -11.76 -13.39 -25.79
N GLY A 69 -11.48 -14.70 -25.75
CA GLY A 69 -10.61 -15.39 -26.70
C GLY A 69 -9.11 -15.25 -26.40
N VAL A 70 -8.73 -14.95 -25.15
CA VAL A 70 -7.32 -14.82 -24.79
C VAL A 70 -6.61 -16.18 -24.84
N GLN A 71 -5.47 -16.24 -25.53
CA GLN A 71 -4.77 -17.48 -25.83
C GLN A 71 -3.97 -18.04 -24.65
N LYS A 72 -3.35 -17.19 -23.82
CA LYS A 72 -2.63 -17.56 -22.59
C LYS A 72 -3.04 -16.65 -21.45
N ILE A 73 -3.35 -17.22 -20.28
CA ILE A 73 -3.77 -16.49 -19.09
C ILE A 73 -2.87 -16.91 -17.93
N THR A 74 -2.12 -15.96 -17.38
CA THR A 74 -1.44 -16.12 -16.09
C THR A 74 -2.26 -15.42 -15.03
N ALA A 75 -2.76 -16.15 -14.04
CA ALA A 75 -3.53 -15.60 -12.94
C ALA A 75 -2.76 -15.73 -11.63
N VAL A 76 -2.55 -14.61 -10.94
CA VAL A 76 -1.73 -14.51 -9.74
C VAL A 76 -2.61 -14.18 -8.55
N GLU A 77 -2.68 -15.10 -7.60
CA GLU A 77 -3.48 -14.99 -6.38
C GLU A 77 -2.56 -15.06 -5.16
N VAL A 78 -2.75 -14.15 -4.20
CA VAL A 78 -1.88 -14.08 -3.01
C VAL A 78 -2.29 -15.12 -1.97
N ASP A 79 -3.58 -15.48 -1.93
CA ASP A 79 -4.14 -16.43 -0.97
C ASP A 79 -4.14 -17.87 -1.51
N ARG A 80 -3.28 -18.72 -0.91
CA ARG A 80 -3.21 -20.15 -1.24
C ARG A 80 -4.50 -20.89 -0.90
N ASP A 81 -5.12 -20.58 0.24
CA ASP A 81 -6.30 -21.28 0.71
C ASP A 81 -7.50 -20.98 -0.20
N LEU A 82 -7.59 -19.76 -0.73
CA LEU A 82 -8.55 -19.41 -1.77
C LEU A 82 -8.32 -20.22 -3.05
N VAL A 83 -7.07 -20.32 -3.51
CA VAL A 83 -6.73 -21.11 -4.71
C VAL A 83 -7.12 -22.58 -4.54
N ASP A 84 -6.80 -23.17 -3.40
CA ASP A 84 -7.12 -24.56 -3.10
C ASP A 84 -8.64 -24.76 -2.96
N MET A 85 -9.36 -23.78 -2.41
CA MET A 85 -10.83 -23.78 -2.39
C MET A 85 -11.41 -23.78 -3.80
N VAL A 86 -11.05 -22.82 -4.67
CA VAL A 86 -11.56 -22.75 -6.05
C VAL A 86 -11.26 -24.05 -6.81
N ARG A 87 -10.08 -24.64 -6.61
CA ARG A 87 -9.73 -25.95 -7.19
C ARG A 87 -10.62 -27.09 -6.70
N SER A 88 -10.95 -27.13 -5.40
CA SER A 88 -11.84 -28.17 -4.85
C SER A 88 -13.28 -28.09 -5.38
N TYR A 89 -13.71 -26.92 -5.84
CA TYR A 89 -15.03 -26.68 -6.43
C TYR A 89 -15.04 -26.76 -7.97
N ALA A 90 -14.09 -27.48 -8.56
CA ALA A 90 -14.01 -27.72 -10.02
C ALA A 90 -15.34 -28.23 -10.63
N TRP A 91 -16.11 -29.02 -9.86
CA TRP A 91 -17.43 -29.51 -10.27
C TRP A 91 -18.47 -28.40 -10.50
N TYR A 92 -18.30 -27.25 -9.85
CA TYR A 92 -19.21 -26.11 -9.92
C TYR A 92 -18.72 -25.04 -10.91
N ASN A 93 -17.41 -24.74 -10.89
CA ASN A 93 -16.80 -23.68 -11.69
C ASN A 93 -16.18 -24.17 -13.01
N GLY A 94 -16.47 -25.41 -13.42
CA GLY A 94 -15.98 -25.98 -14.68
C GLY A 94 -14.48 -26.28 -14.70
N GLY A 95 -13.81 -26.21 -13.54
CA GLY A 95 -12.37 -26.39 -13.40
C GLY A 95 -11.57 -25.22 -13.97
N VAL A 96 -12.04 -23.99 -13.77
CA VAL A 96 -11.35 -22.76 -14.22
C VAL A 96 -9.89 -22.68 -13.74
N TYR A 97 -9.55 -23.30 -12.60
CA TYR A 97 -8.17 -23.37 -12.06
C TYR A 97 -7.47 -24.71 -12.31
N ASN A 98 -8.12 -25.66 -13.00
CA ASN A 98 -7.68 -27.06 -13.06
C ASN A 98 -7.54 -27.60 -14.49
N HIS A 99 -8.50 -27.30 -15.36
CA HIS A 99 -8.68 -28.05 -16.61
C HIS A 99 -8.19 -27.32 -17.86
N PHE A 100 -8.02 -26.00 -17.79
CA PHE A 100 -7.61 -25.19 -18.94
C PHE A 100 -6.10 -25.15 -19.09
N LYS A 101 -5.57 -25.75 -20.16
CA LYS A 101 -4.12 -25.80 -20.44
C LYS A 101 -3.50 -24.42 -20.66
N ASN A 102 -4.31 -23.46 -21.11
CA ASN A 102 -3.89 -22.08 -21.32
C ASN A 102 -4.04 -21.19 -20.07
N VAL A 103 -4.50 -21.72 -18.94
CA VAL A 103 -4.62 -20.97 -17.68
C VAL A 103 -3.56 -21.48 -16.70
N SER A 104 -2.69 -20.58 -16.24
CA SER A 104 -1.68 -20.86 -15.23
C SER A 104 -1.99 -20.10 -13.95
N ILE A 105 -2.22 -20.82 -12.84
CA ILE A 105 -2.45 -20.22 -11.52
C ILE A 105 -1.14 -20.18 -10.73
N VAL A 106 -0.75 -18.99 -10.30
CA VAL A 106 0.45 -18.76 -9.50
C VAL A 106 0.05 -18.21 -8.12
N VAL A 107 0.58 -18.82 -7.06
CA VAL A 107 0.37 -18.34 -5.69
C VAL A 107 1.49 -17.38 -5.32
N ASP A 108 1.24 -16.08 -5.43
CA ASP A 108 2.20 -15.01 -5.15
C ASP A 108 1.48 -13.65 -5.04
N GLU A 109 2.17 -12.61 -4.58
CA GLU A 109 1.66 -11.23 -4.66
C GLU A 109 1.79 -10.70 -6.10
N GLY A 110 0.72 -10.12 -6.65
CA GLY A 110 0.59 -9.81 -8.07
C GLY A 110 1.65 -8.88 -8.63
N ARG A 111 1.93 -7.77 -7.93
CA ARG A 111 2.93 -6.81 -8.40
C ARG A 111 4.36 -7.31 -8.18
N ASN A 112 4.61 -7.99 -7.07
CA ASN A 112 5.89 -8.66 -6.81
C ASN A 112 6.17 -9.73 -7.87
N PHE A 113 5.17 -10.53 -8.25
CA PHE A 113 5.27 -11.47 -9.36
C PHE A 113 5.64 -10.76 -10.65
N LEU A 114 4.92 -9.69 -11.00
CA LEU A 114 5.10 -8.93 -12.23
C LEU A 114 6.53 -8.38 -12.36
N LYS A 115 7.04 -7.72 -11.31
CA LYS A 115 8.39 -7.10 -11.32
C LYS A 115 9.53 -8.11 -11.52
N ARG A 116 9.28 -9.42 -11.36
CA ARG A 116 10.27 -10.48 -11.63
C ARG A 116 10.17 -11.04 -13.03
N GLN A 117 9.11 -10.72 -13.77
CA GLN A 117 8.92 -11.20 -15.13
C GLN A 117 9.76 -10.40 -16.11
N LYS A 118 10.11 -11.06 -17.21
CA LYS A 118 10.68 -10.41 -18.41
C LYS A 118 9.69 -10.40 -19.57
N GLU A 119 8.62 -11.17 -19.45
CA GLU A 119 7.54 -11.25 -20.45
C GLU A 119 6.69 -9.97 -20.38
N THR A 120 6.12 -9.61 -21.52
CA THR A 120 5.11 -8.56 -21.64
C THR A 120 3.74 -9.17 -21.87
N TYR A 121 2.69 -8.41 -21.54
CA TYR A 121 1.30 -8.83 -21.62
C TYR A 121 0.51 -7.91 -22.54
N ASP A 122 -0.45 -8.47 -23.27
CA ASP A 122 -1.42 -7.69 -24.02
C ASP A 122 -2.49 -7.13 -23.09
N LEU A 123 -2.81 -7.85 -22.01
CA LEU A 123 -3.77 -7.42 -21.01
C LEU A 123 -3.21 -7.60 -19.61
N ILE A 124 -3.29 -6.56 -18.77
CA ILE A 124 -3.16 -6.68 -17.32
C ILE A 124 -4.53 -6.36 -16.73
N LEU A 125 -5.17 -7.33 -16.10
CA LEU A 125 -6.54 -7.20 -15.57
C LEU A 125 -6.54 -7.24 -14.05
N LEU A 126 -7.21 -6.25 -13.46
CA LEU A 126 -7.49 -6.17 -12.04
C LEU A 126 -8.96 -5.79 -11.82
N SER A 127 -9.84 -6.74 -11.55
CA SER A 127 -11.18 -6.41 -11.06
C SER A 127 -11.17 -6.19 -9.54
N LEU A 128 -10.38 -5.19 -9.13
CA LEU A 128 -10.07 -4.77 -7.76
C LEU A 128 -9.99 -5.93 -6.75
N PRO A 129 -8.80 -6.53 -6.54
CA PRO A 129 -8.60 -7.44 -5.41
C PRO A 129 -8.80 -6.69 -4.09
N VAL A 130 -9.77 -7.14 -3.30
CA VAL A 130 -10.14 -6.54 -2.01
C VAL A 130 -10.00 -7.59 -0.91
N THR A 131 -9.42 -7.19 0.22
CA THR A 131 -9.57 -7.86 1.51
C THR A 131 -10.47 -7.02 2.42
N ASN A 132 -11.11 -7.61 3.43
CA ASN A 132 -11.97 -6.88 4.37
C ASN A 132 -11.23 -5.70 5.02
N THR A 133 -9.97 -5.92 5.40
CA THR A 133 -9.07 -4.90 5.96
C THR A 133 -8.87 -3.69 5.04
N SER A 134 -8.97 -3.86 3.73
CA SER A 134 -8.79 -2.77 2.76
C SER A 134 -9.99 -1.82 2.62
N ARG A 135 -11.19 -2.22 3.08
CA ARG A 135 -12.44 -1.44 2.85
C ARG A 135 -13.39 -1.29 4.03
N SER A 136 -13.16 -1.92 5.18
CA SER A 136 -14.23 -1.96 6.20
C SER A 136 -14.61 -0.56 6.72
N LEU A 137 -15.91 -0.25 6.67
CA LEU A 137 -16.51 0.95 7.27
C LEU A 137 -16.29 1.01 8.80
N GLU A 138 -16.12 -0.16 9.42
CA GLU A 138 -15.88 -0.35 10.86
C GLU A 138 -14.39 -0.54 11.21
N GLY A 139 -13.53 -0.72 10.21
CA GLY A 139 -12.09 -0.94 10.36
C GLY A 139 -11.31 -0.21 9.27
N TYR A 140 -10.88 1.00 9.61
CA TYR A 140 -9.71 1.69 9.05
C TYR A 140 -9.39 1.32 7.59
N ALA A 141 -9.98 2.04 6.61
CA ALA A 141 -9.59 2.02 5.18
C ALA A 141 -8.17 2.59 4.95
N LEU A 142 -7.22 2.06 5.71
CA LEU A 142 -5.83 2.45 5.88
C LEU A 142 -4.88 1.31 5.54
N THR A 143 -5.42 0.18 5.08
CA THR A 143 -4.58 -0.88 4.53
C THR A 143 -3.92 -0.35 3.28
N GLU A 144 -2.60 -0.44 3.29
CA GLU A 144 -1.73 -0.05 2.19
C GLU A 144 -2.05 -0.88 0.95
N ASN A 145 -2.18 -0.21 -0.20
CA ASN A 145 -2.41 -0.84 -1.48
C ASN A 145 -1.32 -0.40 -2.46
N PHE A 146 -0.45 -1.35 -2.79
CA PHE A 146 0.66 -1.16 -3.73
C PHE A 146 0.28 -1.50 -5.18
N LEU A 147 -0.97 -1.91 -5.45
CA LEU A 147 -1.44 -2.21 -6.80
C LEU A 147 -1.90 -0.94 -7.53
N PHE A 148 -2.23 0.13 -6.82
CA PHE A 148 -2.72 1.39 -7.38
C PHE A 148 -1.91 2.59 -6.85
N THR A 149 -0.67 2.70 -7.32
CA THR A 149 0.26 3.81 -7.05
C THR A 149 0.89 4.27 -8.36
N THR A 150 1.53 5.44 -8.37
CA THR A 150 2.26 5.92 -9.57
C THR A 150 3.34 4.92 -9.98
N ASP A 151 4.02 4.33 -8.99
CA ASP A 151 5.02 3.29 -9.17
C ASP A 151 4.43 2.00 -9.77
N SER A 152 3.21 1.60 -9.37
CA SER A 152 2.57 0.41 -9.95
C SER A 152 2.12 0.63 -11.40
N ILE A 153 1.63 1.83 -11.73
CA ILE A 153 1.33 2.18 -13.12
C ILE A 153 2.59 2.13 -13.99
N ASP A 154 3.73 2.60 -13.48
CA ASP A 154 5.01 2.49 -14.19
C ASP A 154 5.41 1.03 -14.43
N ASP A 155 5.31 0.18 -13.41
CA ASP A 155 5.56 -1.26 -13.51
C ASP A 155 4.63 -1.92 -14.56
N TYR A 156 3.33 -1.59 -14.56
CA TYR A 156 2.37 -2.12 -15.53
C TYR A 156 2.72 -1.69 -16.95
N LEU A 157 2.98 -0.40 -17.19
CA LEU A 157 3.37 0.11 -18.51
C LEU A 157 4.69 -0.50 -19.00
N GLY A 158 5.62 -0.83 -18.09
CA GLY A 158 6.87 -1.53 -18.41
C GLY A 158 6.65 -2.96 -18.91
N HIS A 159 5.56 -3.61 -18.50
CA HIS A 159 5.23 -5.00 -18.85
C HIS A 159 4.07 -5.13 -19.83
N LEU A 160 3.57 -4.03 -20.41
CA LEU A 160 2.60 -4.09 -21.51
C LEU A 160 3.30 -4.14 -22.86
N THR A 161 2.73 -4.91 -23.80
CA THR A 161 3.03 -4.77 -25.24
C THR A 161 2.65 -3.37 -25.71
N GLU A 162 3.14 -2.92 -26.87
CA GLU A 162 2.85 -1.55 -27.36
C GLU A 162 1.34 -1.27 -27.50
N GLU A 163 0.57 -2.28 -27.91
CA GLU A 163 -0.89 -2.21 -27.99
C GLU A 163 -1.59 -2.72 -26.72
N GLY A 164 -0.81 -3.09 -25.70
CA GLY A 164 -1.30 -3.69 -24.47
C GLY A 164 -2.11 -2.72 -23.61
N ARG A 165 -3.04 -3.28 -22.83
CA ARG A 165 -4.02 -2.54 -22.02
C ARG A 165 -3.99 -2.97 -20.56
N LEU A 166 -3.95 -1.99 -19.67
CA LEU A 166 -4.33 -2.14 -18.26
C LEU A 166 -5.84 -1.96 -18.15
N ILE A 167 -6.53 -2.96 -17.60
CA ILE A 167 -7.98 -2.95 -17.39
C ILE A 167 -8.22 -3.06 -15.87
N VAL A 168 -8.87 -2.04 -15.30
CA VAL A 168 -9.23 -2.02 -13.88
C VAL A 168 -10.72 -1.82 -13.72
N VAL A 169 -11.37 -2.70 -12.97
CA VAL A 169 -12.81 -2.59 -12.66
C VAL A 169 -12.98 -2.05 -11.24
N GLY A 170 -13.33 -0.77 -11.12
CA GLY A 170 -13.54 -0.02 -9.88
C GLY A 170 -14.77 -0.44 -9.09
N HIS A 171 -14.99 0.11 -7.89
CA HIS A 171 -16.30 -0.01 -7.21
C HIS A 171 -17.15 1.26 -7.27
N ASN A 172 -16.53 2.39 -7.55
CA ASN A 172 -17.20 3.69 -7.60
C ASN A 172 -16.35 4.68 -8.40
N ASP A 173 -16.96 5.78 -8.81
CA ASP A 173 -16.31 6.83 -9.59
C ASP A 173 -15.10 7.44 -8.89
N ALA A 174 -15.09 7.56 -7.56
CA ALA A 174 -13.99 8.19 -6.85
C ALA A 174 -12.69 7.37 -6.91
N GLU A 175 -12.80 6.04 -6.87
CA GLU A 175 -11.67 5.12 -7.12
C GLU A 175 -11.14 5.26 -8.55
N ILE A 176 -12.03 5.34 -9.55
CA ILE A 176 -11.64 5.51 -10.95
C ILE A 176 -10.98 6.87 -11.20
N LEU A 177 -11.52 7.95 -10.62
CA LEU A 177 -10.95 9.29 -10.74
C LEU A 177 -9.58 9.38 -10.04
N ARG A 178 -9.38 8.65 -8.94
CA ARG A 178 -8.06 8.54 -8.32
C ARG A 178 -7.10 7.72 -9.17
N LEU A 179 -7.54 6.62 -9.76
CA LEU A 179 -6.71 5.84 -10.67
C LEU A 179 -6.31 6.67 -11.90
N LEU A 180 -7.23 7.51 -12.41
CA LEU A 180 -6.93 8.49 -13.45
C LEU A 180 -5.86 9.49 -13.01
N SER A 181 -5.97 10.08 -11.81
CA SER A 181 -4.96 11.03 -11.33
C SER A 181 -3.58 10.40 -11.17
N ILE A 182 -3.53 9.18 -10.63
CA ILE A 182 -2.31 8.37 -10.52
C ILE A 182 -1.70 8.12 -11.90
N SER A 183 -2.52 7.66 -12.85
CA SER A 183 -2.06 7.32 -14.21
C SER A 183 -1.53 8.55 -14.95
N LEU A 184 -2.20 9.70 -14.82
CA LEU A 184 -1.75 10.94 -15.45
C LEU A 184 -0.43 11.44 -14.87
N VAL A 185 -0.18 11.28 -13.56
CA VAL A 185 1.12 11.61 -12.97
C VAL A 185 2.21 10.65 -13.45
N ALA A 186 1.97 9.34 -13.43
CA ALA A 186 2.94 8.35 -13.91
C ALA A 186 3.30 8.54 -15.40
N LEU A 187 2.31 8.83 -16.24
CA LEU A 187 2.54 9.15 -17.66
C LEU A 187 3.32 10.46 -17.84
N ASN A 188 3.04 11.47 -17.02
CA ASN A 188 3.80 12.73 -17.06
C ASN A 188 5.26 12.55 -16.62
N GLU A 189 5.55 11.68 -15.65
CA GLU A 189 6.91 11.29 -15.26
C GLU A 189 7.66 10.58 -16.39
N ARG A 190 6.94 9.88 -17.28
CA ARG A 190 7.46 9.34 -18.55
C ARG A 190 7.54 10.35 -19.69
N GLY A 191 7.27 11.64 -19.42
CA GLY A 191 7.33 12.71 -20.41
C GLY A 191 6.12 12.77 -21.35
N ILE A 192 4.99 12.13 -21.00
CA ILE A 192 3.74 12.17 -21.76
C ILE A 192 2.82 13.22 -21.12
N PRO A 193 2.58 14.39 -21.76
CA PRO A 193 1.75 15.45 -21.18
C PRO A 193 0.28 15.03 -21.05
N GLN A 194 -0.47 15.69 -20.16
CA GLN A 194 -1.87 15.38 -19.83
C GLN A 194 -2.77 15.11 -21.06
N VAL A 195 -2.76 15.99 -22.06
CA VAL A 195 -3.62 15.85 -23.26
C VAL A 195 -3.28 14.57 -24.04
N GLU A 196 -2.00 14.24 -24.15
CA GLU A 196 -1.55 13.02 -24.84
C GLU A 196 -1.80 11.76 -24.00
N ALA A 197 -1.67 11.88 -22.69
CA ALA A 197 -2.01 10.81 -21.75
C ALA A 197 -3.51 10.47 -21.79
N MET A 198 -4.39 11.47 -21.89
CA MET A 198 -5.83 11.26 -21.98
C MET A 198 -6.26 10.52 -23.25
N LYS A 199 -5.48 10.58 -24.34
CA LYS A 199 -5.73 9.76 -25.55
C LYS A 199 -5.47 8.27 -25.35
N ARG A 200 -4.79 7.90 -24.26
CA ARG A 200 -4.45 6.51 -23.91
C ARG A 200 -5.44 5.91 -22.93
N ILE A 201 -6.45 6.67 -22.49
CA ILE A 201 -7.36 6.28 -21.42
C ILE A 201 -8.80 6.41 -21.91
N TYR A 202 -9.63 5.42 -21.58
CA TYR A 202 -11.09 5.59 -21.57
C TYR A 202 -11.67 5.07 -20.26
N ILE A 203 -12.82 5.60 -19.89
CA ILE A 203 -13.57 5.23 -18.69
C ILE A 203 -14.98 4.87 -19.11
N LEU A 204 -15.42 3.67 -18.72
CA LEU A 204 -16.80 3.25 -18.83
C LEU A 204 -17.47 3.46 -17.47
N GLY A 205 -18.37 4.43 -17.41
CA GLY A 205 -19.20 4.71 -16.24
C GLY A 205 -20.24 3.61 -16.00
N SER A 206 -20.49 3.30 -14.74
CA SER A 206 -21.54 2.38 -14.31
C SER A 206 -21.85 2.61 -12.82
N ASP A 207 -23.10 2.38 -12.41
CA ASP A 207 -23.51 2.48 -11.00
C ASP A 207 -22.67 1.56 -10.09
N ASP A 208 -22.43 0.35 -10.58
CA ASP A 208 -21.56 -0.64 -9.98
C ASP A 208 -20.52 -1.08 -11.01
N TYR A 209 -19.27 -1.25 -10.57
CA TYR A 209 -18.19 -1.76 -11.43
C TYR A 209 -17.78 -0.84 -12.61
N PRO A 210 -17.56 0.48 -12.39
CA PRO A 210 -17.03 1.33 -13.45
C PRO A 210 -15.67 0.83 -13.92
N VAL A 211 -15.36 0.96 -15.21
CA VAL A 211 -14.15 0.37 -15.81
C VAL A 211 -13.20 1.47 -16.27
N PHE A 212 -11.96 1.40 -15.81
CA PHE A 212 -10.86 2.20 -16.31
C PHE A 212 -10.00 1.35 -17.24
N VAL A 213 -9.71 1.87 -18.42
CA VAL A 213 -8.80 1.21 -19.36
C VAL A 213 -7.73 2.21 -19.80
N MET A 214 -6.47 1.78 -19.66
CA MET A 214 -5.31 2.52 -20.14
C MET A 214 -4.52 1.65 -21.09
N LYS A 215 -4.32 2.13 -22.33
CA LYS A 215 -3.49 1.48 -23.34
C LYS A 215 -2.08 2.07 -23.31
N LYS A 216 -1.07 1.27 -23.63
CA LYS A 216 0.31 1.77 -23.69
C LYS A 216 0.47 2.78 -24.82
N ALA A 217 -0.04 2.52 -26.01
CA ALA A 217 -0.17 3.49 -27.11
C ALA A 217 -1.49 4.31 -27.06
N PRO A 218 -1.59 5.49 -27.71
CA PRO A 218 -2.86 6.22 -27.85
C PRO A 218 -3.91 5.40 -28.60
N PHE A 219 -5.16 5.51 -28.19
CA PHE A 219 -6.28 4.93 -28.92
C PHE A 219 -6.47 5.59 -30.29
N GLU A 220 -6.99 4.83 -31.25
CA GLU A 220 -7.40 5.37 -32.54
C GLU A 220 -8.78 6.04 -32.44
N GLN A 221 -8.99 7.16 -33.14
CA GLN A 221 -10.28 7.85 -33.13
C GLN A 221 -11.43 6.95 -33.62
N LYS A 222 -11.18 6.14 -34.65
CA LYS A 222 -12.18 5.21 -35.20
C LYS A 222 -12.61 4.17 -34.16
N GLU A 223 -11.64 3.59 -33.44
CA GLU A 223 -11.89 2.60 -32.37
C GLU A 223 -12.79 3.20 -31.27
N MET A 224 -12.55 4.45 -30.87
CA MET A 224 -13.33 5.09 -29.80
C MET A 224 -14.77 5.39 -30.22
N VAL A 225 -15.00 5.78 -31.47
CA VAL A 225 -16.36 5.98 -32.00
C VAL A 225 -17.12 4.65 -32.02
N GLU A 226 -16.48 3.55 -32.44
CA GLU A 226 -17.08 2.21 -32.45
C GLU A 226 -17.42 1.74 -31.04
N LEU A 227 -16.51 1.94 -30.07
CA LEU A 227 -16.78 1.63 -28.66
C LEU A 227 -17.95 2.44 -28.10
N LEU A 228 -18.01 3.74 -28.37
CA LEU A 228 -19.11 4.57 -27.90
C LEU A 228 -20.47 4.09 -28.45
N HIS A 229 -20.53 3.76 -29.75
CA HIS A 229 -21.75 3.20 -30.33
C HIS A 229 -22.14 1.87 -29.67
N SER A 230 -21.17 0.99 -29.39
CA SER A 230 -21.40 -0.27 -28.66
C SER A 230 -21.93 -0.02 -27.24
N MET A 231 -21.39 0.99 -26.54
CA MET A 231 -21.86 1.40 -25.21
C MET A 231 -23.33 1.84 -25.26
N ILE A 232 -23.69 2.70 -26.21
CA ILE A 232 -25.07 3.22 -26.37
C ILE A 232 -26.05 2.08 -26.69
N GLN A 233 -25.69 1.17 -27.61
CA GLN A 233 -26.54 0.02 -27.96
C GLN A 233 -26.81 -0.91 -26.78
N ARG A 234 -25.91 -0.94 -25.80
CA ARG A 234 -26.01 -1.77 -24.60
C ARG A 234 -26.74 -1.10 -23.45
N GLY A 235 -27.12 0.17 -23.61
CA GLY A 235 -27.84 0.94 -22.59
C GLY A 235 -26.98 1.32 -21.38
N VAL A 236 -25.65 1.36 -21.52
CA VAL A 236 -24.75 1.80 -20.45
C VAL A 236 -24.86 3.31 -20.27
N GLU A 237 -24.89 3.79 -19.03
CA GLU A 237 -25.05 5.20 -18.73
C GLU A 237 -23.84 6.05 -19.13
N LYS A 238 -24.13 7.25 -19.66
CA LYS A 238 -23.12 8.14 -20.24
C LYS A 238 -22.46 9.06 -19.21
N GLY A 239 -23.13 9.37 -18.11
CA GLY A 239 -22.84 10.51 -17.25
C GLY A 239 -21.46 10.48 -16.56
N SER A 240 -20.92 9.29 -16.28
CA SER A 240 -19.60 9.07 -15.68
C SER A 240 -18.56 8.49 -16.65
N SER A 241 -18.87 8.42 -17.95
CA SER A 241 -17.99 7.86 -18.98
C SER A 241 -17.07 8.92 -19.63
N TYR A 242 -15.92 8.46 -20.12
CA TYR A 242 -14.97 9.24 -20.93
C TYR A 242 -14.40 8.40 -22.07
N PHE A 243 -14.42 8.93 -23.29
CA PHE A 243 -13.76 8.36 -24.46
C PHE A 243 -12.93 9.46 -25.15
N PRO A 244 -11.66 9.22 -25.51
CA PRO A 244 -10.85 10.22 -26.17
C PRO A 244 -11.39 10.54 -27.57
N TYR A 245 -11.12 11.75 -28.04
CA TYR A 245 -11.61 12.32 -29.31
C TYR A 245 -13.12 12.57 -29.43
N ILE A 246 -13.93 12.11 -28.46
CA ILE A 246 -15.38 12.30 -28.43
C ILE A 246 -15.73 13.63 -27.75
N ARG A 247 -16.71 14.35 -28.32
CA ARG A 247 -17.12 15.66 -27.81
C ARG A 247 -18.17 15.55 -26.70
N GLN A 248 -18.23 16.59 -25.87
CA GLN A 248 -19.14 16.69 -24.71
C GLN A 248 -20.63 16.59 -25.08
N GLU A 249 -21.01 17.01 -26.28
CA GLU A 249 -22.40 16.99 -26.79
C GLU A 249 -23.02 15.58 -26.81
N GLU A 250 -22.20 14.54 -26.63
CA GLU A 250 -22.61 13.15 -26.64
C GLU A 250 -23.01 12.59 -25.25
N GLY A 251 -22.97 13.43 -24.21
CA GLY A 251 -23.44 13.12 -22.84
C GLY A 251 -22.37 12.58 -21.88
N LEU A 252 -21.09 12.71 -22.24
CA LEU A 252 -19.94 12.31 -21.41
C LEU A 252 -19.67 13.28 -20.26
N THR A 253 -18.86 12.87 -19.27
CA THR A 253 -18.53 13.70 -18.11
C THR A 253 -17.80 15.00 -18.52
N PRO A 254 -18.39 16.20 -18.30
CA PRO A 254 -17.81 17.46 -18.78
C PRO A 254 -16.39 17.73 -18.30
N ALA A 255 -16.11 17.42 -17.02
CA ALA A 255 -14.79 17.65 -16.43
C ALA A 255 -13.69 16.78 -17.07
N LEU A 256 -14.01 15.52 -17.43
CA LEU A 256 -13.07 14.61 -18.07
C LEU A 256 -12.81 14.98 -19.53
N VAL A 257 -13.83 15.43 -20.25
CA VAL A 257 -13.67 15.97 -21.62
C VAL A 257 -12.81 17.25 -21.60
N ALA A 258 -13.06 18.16 -20.65
CA ALA A 258 -12.26 19.37 -20.48
C ALA A 258 -10.79 19.05 -20.13
N LEU A 259 -10.55 18.02 -19.30
CA LEU A 259 -9.22 17.51 -18.98
C LEU A 259 -8.51 16.95 -20.22
N GLY A 260 -9.23 16.16 -21.04
CA GLY A 260 -8.72 15.60 -22.29
C GLY A 260 -8.36 16.64 -23.35
N HIS A 261 -9.06 17.77 -23.38
CA HIS A 261 -8.76 18.88 -24.29
C HIS A 261 -7.78 19.92 -23.71
N GLY A 262 -7.30 19.73 -22.46
CA GLY A 262 -6.39 20.66 -21.81
C GLY A 262 -7.04 21.99 -21.38
N VAL A 263 -8.37 22.06 -21.37
CA VAL A 263 -9.12 23.21 -20.83
C VAL A 263 -9.09 23.21 -19.30
N LEU A 264 -9.10 22.02 -18.70
CA LEU A 264 -8.98 21.78 -17.26
C LEU A 264 -7.62 21.13 -16.98
N GLY A 265 -6.89 21.56 -15.96
CA GLY A 265 -5.71 20.86 -15.47
C GLY A 265 -6.05 19.77 -14.46
N LEU A 266 -5.16 18.78 -14.29
CA LEU A 266 -5.32 17.74 -13.25
C LEU A 266 -5.50 18.33 -11.84
N HIS A 267 -4.76 19.40 -11.52
CA HIS A 267 -4.89 20.10 -10.24
C HIS A 267 -6.29 20.68 -10.01
N ASP A 268 -6.94 21.19 -11.06
CA ASP A 268 -8.30 21.73 -10.98
C ASP A 268 -9.32 20.59 -10.76
N LEU A 269 -9.16 19.46 -11.45
CA LEU A 269 -10.00 18.29 -11.23
C LEU A 269 -9.90 17.80 -9.78
N ILE A 270 -8.67 17.66 -9.25
CA ILE A 270 -8.46 17.26 -7.85
C ILE A 270 -9.15 18.24 -6.90
N ARG A 271 -9.04 19.55 -7.13
CA ARG A 271 -9.72 20.57 -6.32
C ARG A 271 -11.25 20.40 -6.36
N MET A 272 -11.83 20.27 -7.55
CA MET A 272 -13.28 20.11 -7.73
C MET A 272 -13.83 18.88 -7.02
N VAL A 273 -13.12 17.74 -7.09
CA VAL A 273 -13.53 16.50 -6.42
C VAL A 273 -13.37 16.61 -4.89
N LYS A 274 -12.33 17.30 -4.43
CA LYS A 274 -12.08 17.57 -3.00
C LYS A 274 -13.12 18.49 -2.36
N GLU A 275 -13.67 19.44 -3.12
CA GLU A 275 -14.79 20.28 -2.68
C GLU A 275 -16.07 19.47 -2.48
N ARG A 276 -16.23 18.35 -3.20
CA ARG A 276 -17.33 17.38 -3.02
C ARG A 276 -17.09 16.35 -1.91
N GLY A 277 -15.97 16.45 -1.19
CA GLY A 277 -15.65 15.60 -0.04
C GLY A 277 -14.72 14.42 -0.33
N PHE A 278 -14.29 14.22 -1.58
CA PHE A 278 -13.45 13.09 -1.98
C PHE A 278 -12.02 13.52 -2.35
N ASP A 279 -11.02 12.77 -1.92
CA ASP A 279 -9.59 13.02 -2.11
C ASP A 279 -9.02 12.04 -3.15
N ILE A 280 -8.94 12.51 -4.39
CA ILE A 280 -8.35 11.78 -5.52
C ILE A 280 -6.89 12.17 -5.75
N THR A 281 -6.21 12.72 -4.74
CA THR A 281 -4.78 13.03 -4.86
C THR A 281 -4.01 11.74 -5.20
N PRO A 282 -3.09 11.79 -6.19
CA PRO A 282 -2.27 10.64 -6.57
C PRO A 282 -1.46 10.13 -5.38
N VAL A 283 -1.21 8.82 -5.36
CA VAL A 283 -0.45 8.12 -4.31
C VAL A 283 0.73 7.37 -4.89
N THR A 284 1.77 7.22 -4.09
CA THR A 284 3.02 6.53 -4.41
C THR A 284 3.20 5.34 -3.48
N ASP A 285 4.22 4.50 -3.72
CA ASP A 285 4.59 3.42 -2.79
C ASP A 285 5.02 3.92 -1.40
N ASP A 286 5.45 5.18 -1.28
CA ASP A 286 5.76 5.79 0.02
C ASP A 286 4.50 6.25 0.76
N ARG A 287 3.38 6.43 0.05
CA ARG A 287 2.07 6.83 0.59
C ARG A 287 0.94 6.00 -0.03
N PRO A 288 0.90 4.67 0.16
CA PRO A 288 0.08 3.74 -0.64
C PRO A 288 -1.39 3.66 -0.16
N PHE A 289 -2.04 4.78 0.13
CA PHE A 289 -3.40 4.81 0.70
C PHE A 289 -4.47 5.07 -0.38
N PHE A 290 -4.60 4.16 -1.35
CA PHE A 290 -5.53 4.30 -2.50
C PHE A 290 -7.01 4.36 -2.08
N TYR A 291 -7.45 3.54 -1.14
CA TYR A 291 -8.86 3.50 -0.70
C TYR A 291 -9.22 4.59 0.31
N LYS A 292 -8.24 5.35 0.80
CA LYS A 292 -8.46 6.53 1.65
C LYS A 292 -8.94 7.68 0.76
N ILE A 293 -10.22 7.70 0.41
CA ILE A 293 -10.83 8.75 -0.42
C ILE A 293 -11.40 9.89 0.45
N GLU A 294 -11.59 9.70 1.75
CA GLU A 294 -12.08 10.80 2.60
C GLU A 294 -11.06 11.95 2.73
N LYS A 295 -11.53 13.19 2.87
CA LYS A 295 -10.66 14.37 3.07
C LYS A 295 -10.02 14.35 4.47
N GLY A 296 -8.72 14.64 4.54
CA GLY A 296 -8.00 14.81 5.81
C GLY A 296 -7.64 13.48 6.47
N ILE A 297 -7.47 13.48 7.80
CA ILE A 297 -7.18 12.27 8.57
C ILE A 297 -8.50 11.61 8.99
N PRO A 298 -8.68 10.28 8.78
CA PRO A 298 -9.87 9.54 9.19
C PRO A 298 -10.30 9.82 10.63
N LYS A 299 -11.61 9.93 10.86
CA LYS A 299 -12.16 10.11 12.23
C LYS A 299 -11.71 8.98 13.16
N ALA A 300 -11.64 7.75 12.65
CA ALA A 300 -11.20 6.59 13.42
C ALA A 300 -9.77 6.75 13.96
N ILE A 301 -8.85 7.32 13.18
CA ILE A 301 -7.49 7.61 13.67
C ILE A 301 -7.53 8.65 14.78
N TRP A 302 -8.32 9.72 14.62
CA TRP A 302 -8.45 10.73 15.66
C TRP A 302 -9.04 10.17 16.96
N LEU A 303 -9.97 9.22 16.87
CA LEU A 303 -10.54 8.53 18.01
C LEU A 303 -9.51 7.72 18.81
N VAL A 304 -8.43 7.24 18.19
CA VAL A 304 -7.32 6.57 18.89
C VAL A 304 -6.24 7.55 19.29
N PHE A 305 -5.94 8.54 18.44
CA PHE A 305 -4.86 9.51 18.65
C PHE A 305 -5.11 10.38 19.89
N TRP A 306 -6.30 11.00 20.02
CA TRP A 306 -6.56 11.94 21.10
C TRP A 306 -6.57 11.28 22.49
N PRO A 307 -7.22 10.11 22.70
CA PRO A 307 -7.11 9.39 23.96
C PRO A 307 -5.68 8.95 24.26
N SER A 308 -4.94 8.45 23.26
CA SER A 308 -3.53 8.06 23.44
C SER A 308 -2.67 9.26 23.85
N ALA A 309 -2.86 10.42 23.21
CA ALA A 309 -2.18 11.66 23.55
C ALA A 309 -2.55 12.14 24.96
N ALA A 310 -3.83 12.06 25.35
CA ALA A 310 -4.29 12.43 26.68
C ALA A 310 -3.68 11.53 27.77
N ILE A 311 -3.69 10.20 27.58
CA ILE A 311 -3.05 9.26 28.51
C ILE A 311 -1.54 9.52 28.57
N CYS A 312 -0.92 9.87 27.44
CA CYS A 312 0.49 10.22 27.39
C CYS A 312 0.80 11.47 28.21
N LEU A 313 0.02 12.55 28.04
CA LEU A 313 0.15 13.76 28.84
C LEU A 313 -0.08 13.47 30.33
N LEU A 314 -1.14 12.72 30.69
CA LEU A 314 -1.40 12.34 32.08
C LEU A 314 -0.23 11.56 32.69
N THR A 315 0.38 10.65 31.92
CA THR A 315 1.54 9.87 32.37
C THR A 315 2.79 10.75 32.52
N LEU A 316 3.03 11.68 31.60
CA LEU A 316 4.15 12.63 31.68
C LEU A 316 4.03 13.58 32.88
N PHE A 317 2.81 14.00 33.22
CA PHE A 317 2.56 14.93 34.32
C PHE A 317 2.24 14.26 35.67
N PHE A 318 2.10 12.93 35.71
CA PHE A 318 1.79 12.15 36.92
C PHE A 318 2.65 12.48 38.16
N PRO A 319 3.99 12.64 38.07
CA PRO A 319 4.81 12.95 39.25
C PRO A 319 4.59 14.36 39.80
N PHE A 320 4.07 15.29 38.98
CA PHE A 320 3.77 16.65 39.42
C PHE A 320 2.42 16.77 40.15
N VAL A 321 1.57 15.74 40.02
CA VAL A 321 0.28 15.64 40.73
C VAL A 321 0.44 15.04 42.13
N LYS A 322 1.44 14.15 42.34
CA LYS A 322 1.80 13.63 43.67
C LYS A 322 2.66 14.65 44.44
N LYS A 323 2.43 14.77 45.75
CA LYS A 323 3.15 15.70 46.65
C LYS A 323 4.65 15.37 46.86
N ASP A 324 5.15 14.28 46.28
CA ASP A 324 6.58 13.93 46.26
C ASP A 324 7.30 14.73 45.16
N LYS A 325 7.44 16.04 45.36
CA LYS A 325 8.20 16.88 44.43
C LYS A 325 9.68 16.47 44.45
N PRO A 326 10.30 16.16 43.31
CA PRO A 326 11.75 15.95 43.24
C PRO A 326 12.50 17.20 43.72
N LYS A 327 13.65 17.01 44.37
CA LYS A 327 14.48 18.14 44.81
C LYS A 327 14.91 18.96 43.59
N ALA A 328 15.00 20.28 43.71
CA ALA A 328 15.29 21.19 42.59
C ALA A 328 16.62 20.89 41.84
N ALA A 329 17.56 20.20 42.48
CA ALA A 329 18.81 19.73 41.85
C ALA A 329 18.63 18.47 40.97
N GLU A 330 17.58 17.67 41.19
CA GLU A 330 17.29 16.42 40.47
C GLU A 330 16.40 16.65 39.24
N THR A 331 15.70 17.79 39.19
CA THR A 331 14.69 18.11 38.16
C THR A 331 15.23 18.19 36.72
N PRO A 332 16.36 18.85 36.40
CA PRO A 332 16.86 18.92 35.03
C PRO A 332 17.26 17.55 34.47
N ASP A 333 17.82 16.70 35.32
CA ASP A 333 18.31 15.38 34.98
C ASP A 333 17.18 14.35 34.82
N LEU A 334 16.12 14.47 35.62
CA LEU A 334 14.89 13.69 35.47
C LEU A 334 14.18 14.02 34.15
N ILE A 335 14.09 15.30 33.77
CA ILE A 335 13.47 15.72 32.49
C ILE A 335 14.22 15.10 31.30
N LYS A 336 15.55 15.12 31.30
CA LYS A 336 16.35 14.48 30.23
C LYS A 336 16.02 13.00 30.07
N LEU A 337 15.83 12.29 31.18
CA LEU A 337 15.47 10.87 31.20
C LEU A 337 14.02 10.65 30.73
N VAL A 338 13.07 11.47 31.17
CA VAL A 338 11.69 11.41 30.66
C VAL A 338 11.66 11.58 29.14
N VAL A 339 12.36 12.60 28.62
CA VAL A 339 12.46 12.85 27.19
C VAL A 339 13.12 11.68 26.47
N LEU A 340 14.16 11.06 27.05
CA LEU A 340 14.76 9.84 26.51
C LEU A 340 13.72 8.72 26.36
N PHE A 341 13.03 8.33 27.44
CA PHE A 341 12.08 7.21 27.41
C PHE A 341 10.85 7.46 26.51
N PHE A 342 10.40 8.71 26.43
CA PHE A 342 9.35 9.15 25.53
C PHE A 342 9.77 9.08 24.06
N LEU A 343 10.95 9.64 23.72
CA LEU A 343 11.42 9.68 22.33
C LEU A 343 11.86 8.32 21.81
N ILE A 344 12.42 7.43 22.65
CA ILE A 344 12.73 6.06 22.19
C ILE A 344 11.47 5.25 21.93
N GLY A 345 10.37 5.46 22.68
CA GLY A 345 9.11 4.76 22.43
C GLY A 345 8.46 5.19 21.12
N ILE A 346 8.35 6.50 20.90
CA ILE A 346 7.85 7.04 19.62
C ILE A 346 8.77 6.64 18.46
N GLY A 347 10.08 6.85 18.62
CA GLY A 347 11.08 6.58 17.58
C GLY A 347 11.14 5.11 17.17
N PHE A 348 11.06 4.19 18.13
CA PHE A 348 11.06 2.75 17.85
C PHE A 348 9.84 2.35 17.02
N MET A 349 8.63 2.77 17.42
CA MET A 349 7.40 2.41 16.72
C MET A 349 7.32 3.02 15.32
N LEU A 350 7.80 4.26 15.14
CA LEU A 350 7.91 4.89 13.81
C LEU A 350 8.82 4.08 12.87
N ILE A 351 9.97 3.58 13.36
CA ILE A 351 10.87 2.74 12.56
C ILE A 351 10.21 1.41 12.25
N GLU A 352 9.70 0.73 13.27
CA GLU A 352 9.14 -0.62 13.17
C GLU A 352 7.99 -0.66 12.16
N ILE A 353 6.97 0.19 12.32
CA ILE A 353 5.79 0.20 11.45
C ILE A 353 6.16 0.62 10.02
N SER A 354 7.01 1.64 9.84
CA SER A 354 7.41 2.08 8.51
C SER A 354 8.22 1.00 7.77
N PHE A 355 9.02 0.22 8.50
CA PHE A 355 9.77 -0.88 7.91
C PHE A 355 8.89 -2.10 7.63
N ILE A 356 7.88 -2.41 8.44
CA ILE A 356 6.91 -3.47 8.12
C ILE A 356 6.33 -3.26 6.72
N GLN A 357 6.01 -2.01 6.38
CA GLN A 357 5.45 -1.65 5.08
C GLN A 357 6.46 -1.82 3.94
N ARG A 358 7.67 -1.26 4.09
CA ARG A 358 8.72 -1.35 3.06
C ARG A 358 9.16 -2.79 2.78
N PHE A 359 9.33 -3.58 3.84
CA PHE A 359 9.70 -4.99 3.70
C PHE A 359 8.50 -5.86 3.28
N GLY A 360 7.26 -5.42 3.55
CA GLY A 360 6.01 -6.00 3.04
C GLY A 360 6.02 -6.19 1.53
N LEU A 361 6.27 -5.09 0.80
CA LEU A 361 6.38 -5.11 -0.66
C LEU A 361 7.54 -5.99 -1.14
N PHE A 362 8.70 -5.92 -0.48
CA PHE A 362 9.89 -6.66 -0.87
C PHE A 362 9.75 -8.18 -0.73
N LEU A 363 9.18 -8.64 0.39
CA LEU A 363 8.99 -10.07 0.68
C LEU A 363 7.69 -10.63 0.09
N GLY A 364 6.73 -9.78 -0.27
CA GLY A 364 5.50 -10.16 -0.99
C GLY A 364 4.43 -10.84 -0.12
N GLN A 365 4.67 -11.02 1.18
CA GLN A 365 3.71 -11.64 2.08
C GLN A 365 3.65 -10.87 3.41
N PRO A 366 2.52 -10.25 3.79
CA PRO A 366 2.43 -9.42 5.00
C PRO A 366 2.81 -10.17 6.28
N VAL A 367 2.29 -11.39 6.46
CA VAL A 367 2.55 -12.22 7.67
C VAL A 367 4.03 -12.58 7.80
N LEU A 368 4.65 -12.97 6.69
CA LEU A 368 6.07 -13.29 6.63
C LEU A 368 6.92 -12.04 6.93
N SER A 369 6.55 -10.91 6.34
CA SER A 369 7.28 -9.64 6.51
C SER A 369 7.27 -9.18 7.96
N LEU A 370 6.09 -9.23 8.60
CA LEU A 370 5.95 -8.96 10.02
C LEU A 370 6.83 -9.90 10.86
N SER A 371 6.77 -11.20 10.59
CA SER A 371 7.52 -12.21 11.34
C SER A 371 9.03 -12.02 11.22
N VAL A 372 9.55 -11.84 10.00
CA VAL A 372 10.98 -11.64 9.73
C VAL A 372 11.48 -10.34 10.35
N LEU A 373 10.69 -9.26 10.23
CA LEU A 373 11.08 -7.96 10.76
C LEU A 373 11.10 -7.96 12.29
N LEU A 374 10.04 -8.45 12.94
CA LEU A 374 9.97 -8.54 14.39
C LEU A 374 11.10 -9.44 14.93
N PHE A 375 11.28 -10.62 14.34
CA PHE A 375 12.38 -11.50 14.72
C PHE A 375 13.73 -10.79 14.64
N SER A 376 14.02 -10.10 13.53
CA SER A 376 15.32 -9.47 13.30
C SER A 376 15.56 -8.26 14.21
N LEU A 377 14.58 -7.37 14.33
CA LEU A 377 14.69 -6.19 15.18
C LEU A 377 14.75 -6.56 16.65
N LEU A 378 13.91 -7.48 17.13
CA LEU A 378 13.90 -7.90 18.54
C LEU A 378 15.14 -8.71 18.90
N THR A 379 15.62 -9.60 18.02
CA THR A 379 16.88 -10.33 18.25
C THR A 379 18.06 -9.36 18.29
N GLY A 380 18.13 -8.43 17.33
CA GLY A 380 19.13 -7.37 17.35
C GLY A 380 19.07 -6.55 18.64
N ALA A 381 17.89 -6.04 19.00
CA ALA A 381 17.69 -5.23 20.20
C ALA A 381 18.02 -5.98 21.49
N GLY A 382 17.71 -7.28 21.56
CA GLY A 382 18.12 -8.15 22.67
C GLY A 382 19.64 -8.25 22.79
N LEU A 383 20.35 -8.52 21.69
CA LEU A 383 21.82 -8.57 21.67
C LEU A 383 22.45 -7.21 22.03
N GLY A 384 21.87 -6.12 21.54
CA GLY A 384 22.26 -4.75 21.85
C GLY A 384 22.11 -4.43 23.34
N SER A 385 20.96 -4.81 23.91
CA SER A 385 20.67 -4.64 25.33
C SER A 385 21.65 -5.42 26.21
N LEU A 386 21.95 -6.68 25.86
CA LEU A 386 22.96 -7.49 26.56
C LEU A 386 24.35 -6.85 26.50
N TRP A 387 24.78 -6.39 25.32
CA TRP A 387 26.09 -5.76 25.19
C TRP A 387 26.15 -4.39 25.89
N SER A 388 25.05 -3.65 25.93
CA SER A 388 24.98 -2.38 26.66
C SER A 388 25.37 -2.52 28.14
N GLY A 389 25.20 -3.71 28.75
CA GLY A 389 25.65 -4.03 30.10
C GLY A 389 27.16 -3.91 30.32
N ARG A 390 27.98 -4.03 29.26
CA ARG A 390 29.45 -3.88 29.33
C ARG A 390 29.94 -2.43 29.35
N VAL A 391 29.06 -1.47 29.09
CA VAL A 391 29.43 -0.04 29.11
C VAL A 391 29.73 0.36 30.55
N ALA A 392 30.89 0.92 30.81
CA ALA A 392 31.26 1.40 32.13
C ALA A 392 30.39 2.61 32.56
N PRO A 393 30.08 2.76 33.86
CA PRO A 393 29.26 3.85 34.42
C PRO A 393 29.58 5.24 33.86
N GLU A 394 30.86 5.60 33.86
CA GLU A 394 31.35 6.91 33.43
C GLU A 394 31.17 7.17 31.92
N LYS A 395 30.90 6.12 31.13
CA LYS A 395 30.70 6.19 29.68
C LYS A 395 29.24 6.10 29.27
N ILE A 396 28.29 5.92 30.19
CA ILE A 396 26.86 5.70 29.86
C ILE A 396 26.31 6.85 29.00
N LYS A 397 26.49 8.11 29.41
CA LYS A 397 25.98 9.27 28.65
C LYS A 397 26.60 9.38 27.25
N LYS A 398 27.92 9.18 27.16
CA LYS A 398 28.65 9.16 25.89
C LYS A 398 28.18 8.02 24.98
N SER A 399 27.87 6.86 25.57
CA SER A 399 27.32 5.72 24.86
C SER A 399 25.91 6.04 24.35
N LEU A 400 25.01 6.56 25.20
CA LEU A 400 23.67 7.00 24.79
C LEU A 400 23.72 7.95 23.60
N SER A 401 24.55 8.99 23.69
CA SER A 401 24.74 9.96 22.61
C SER A 401 25.21 9.28 21.32
N ARG A 402 26.30 8.49 21.39
CA ARG A 402 26.84 7.78 20.21
C ARG A 402 25.84 6.81 19.58
N THR A 403 25.15 6.00 20.39
CA THR A 403 24.19 5.03 19.87
C THR A 403 22.98 5.71 19.25
N SER A 404 22.47 6.79 19.86
CA SER A 404 21.37 7.56 19.28
C SER A 404 21.74 8.24 17.97
N PHE A 405 22.97 8.77 17.86
CA PHE A 405 23.48 9.27 16.57
C PHE A 405 23.53 8.16 15.52
N LEU A 406 24.11 6.99 15.87
CA LEU A 406 24.18 5.85 14.97
C LEU A 406 22.79 5.42 14.50
N ILE A 407 21.81 5.27 15.40
CA ILE A 407 20.43 4.90 15.04
C ILE A 407 19.86 5.91 14.04
N GLY A 408 19.90 7.22 14.35
CA GLY A 408 19.40 8.26 13.45
C GLY A 408 20.08 8.23 12.09
N SER A 409 21.40 8.04 12.04
CA SER A 409 22.16 7.92 10.79
C SER A 409 21.79 6.65 10.01
N PHE A 410 21.67 5.49 10.67
CA PHE A 410 21.25 4.24 10.03
C PHE A 410 19.86 4.37 9.42
N VAL A 411 18.91 4.97 10.14
CA VAL A 411 17.54 5.20 9.64
C VAL A 411 17.57 6.06 8.38
N ILE A 412 18.31 7.18 8.39
CA ILE A 412 18.46 8.03 7.18
C ILE A 412 19.06 7.24 6.03
N ILE A 413 20.17 6.52 6.27
CA ILE A 413 20.83 5.72 5.24
C ILE A 413 19.86 4.69 4.68
N TYR A 414 19.16 3.93 5.52
CA TYR A 414 18.22 2.90 5.09
C TYR A 414 17.01 3.48 4.35
N THR A 415 16.53 4.67 4.74
CA THR A 415 15.41 5.33 4.06
C THR A 415 15.67 5.51 2.56
N PHE A 416 16.91 5.82 2.17
CA PHE A 416 17.30 6.00 0.77
C PHE A 416 17.93 4.75 0.14
N LEU A 417 18.69 3.96 0.92
CA LEU A 417 19.41 2.79 0.42
C LEU A 417 18.49 1.59 0.15
N LEU A 418 17.43 1.41 0.94
CA LEU A 418 16.56 0.24 0.84
C LEU A 418 15.88 0.14 -0.53
N SER A 419 15.47 1.26 -1.12
CA SER A 419 14.84 1.27 -2.45
C SER A 419 15.74 0.63 -3.51
N ALA A 420 16.98 1.11 -3.60
CA ALA A 420 17.98 0.58 -4.54
C ALA A 420 18.37 -0.88 -4.26
N LEU A 421 18.38 -1.28 -2.98
CA LEU A 421 18.63 -2.66 -2.59
C LEU A 421 17.50 -3.59 -3.03
N PHE A 422 16.25 -3.17 -2.82
CA PHE A 422 15.07 -3.94 -3.18
C PHE A 422 14.99 -4.15 -4.68
N ASP A 423 15.17 -3.12 -5.50
CA ASP A 423 15.12 -3.26 -6.96
C ASP A 423 16.12 -4.29 -7.50
N ARG A 424 17.31 -4.41 -6.89
CA ARG A 424 18.32 -5.40 -7.30
C ARG A 424 18.02 -6.81 -6.81
N LEU A 425 17.43 -6.95 -5.62
CA LEU A 425 17.19 -8.25 -4.98
C LEU A 425 15.79 -8.81 -5.24
N LEU A 426 14.86 -8.00 -5.75
CA LEU A 426 13.46 -8.40 -5.93
C LEU A 426 13.33 -9.57 -6.91
N GLY A 427 14.20 -9.65 -7.92
CA GLY A 427 14.29 -10.78 -8.86
C GLY A 427 14.81 -12.09 -8.25
N MET A 428 15.33 -12.08 -7.02
CA MET A 428 15.88 -13.27 -6.37
C MET A 428 14.79 -14.09 -5.67
N ASN A 429 15.11 -15.35 -5.36
CA ASN A 429 14.19 -16.23 -4.66
C ASN A 429 13.86 -15.70 -3.24
N LEU A 430 12.77 -16.20 -2.67
CA LEU A 430 12.28 -15.74 -1.37
C LEU A 430 13.31 -15.92 -0.24
N SER A 431 14.06 -17.02 -0.24
CA SER A 431 15.07 -17.31 0.80
C SER A 431 16.18 -16.26 0.85
N VAL A 432 16.68 -15.82 -0.31
CA VAL A 432 17.71 -14.76 -0.37
C VAL A 432 17.14 -13.43 0.11
N ARG A 433 15.90 -13.10 -0.26
CA ARG A 433 15.22 -11.88 0.22
C ARG A 433 15.03 -11.89 1.74
N ILE A 434 14.61 -13.02 2.33
CA ILE A 434 14.50 -13.18 3.79
C ILE A 434 15.87 -12.96 4.45
N LEU A 435 16.92 -13.63 3.97
CA LEU A 435 18.26 -13.51 4.54
C LEU A 435 18.79 -12.08 4.45
N ALA A 436 18.59 -11.41 3.30
CA ALA A 436 18.96 -10.01 3.12
C ALA A 436 18.23 -9.09 4.12
N SER A 437 16.92 -9.28 4.31
CA SER A 437 16.14 -8.52 5.30
C SER A 437 16.69 -8.70 6.71
N ILE A 438 17.01 -9.93 7.12
CA ILE A 438 17.59 -10.22 8.44
C ILE A 438 18.95 -9.52 8.60
N LEU A 439 19.83 -9.63 7.61
CA LEU A 439 21.17 -9.04 7.64
C LEU A 439 21.14 -7.51 7.70
N VAL A 440 20.15 -6.88 7.10
CA VAL A 440 19.97 -5.42 7.14
C VAL A 440 19.33 -4.96 8.45
N LEU A 441 18.37 -5.71 8.99
CA LEU A 441 17.61 -5.28 10.17
C LEU A 441 18.35 -5.52 11.50
N ILE A 442 19.12 -6.62 11.62
CA ILE A 442 19.84 -6.94 12.86
C ILE A 442 20.80 -5.81 13.31
N PRO A 443 21.64 -5.21 12.44
CA PRO A 443 22.53 -4.12 12.85
C PRO A 443 21.81 -2.90 13.41
N LEU A 444 20.68 -2.50 12.79
CA LEU A 444 19.88 -1.40 13.31
C LEU A 444 19.23 -1.77 14.65
N GLY A 445 18.60 -2.95 14.72
CA GLY A 445 18.01 -3.47 15.95
C GLY A 445 19.03 -3.52 17.09
N PHE A 446 20.25 -3.96 16.80
CA PHE A 446 21.37 -3.98 17.73
C PHE A 446 21.62 -2.61 18.37
N TRP A 447 21.75 -1.55 17.57
CA TRP A 447 21.96 -0.21 18.13
C TRP A 447 20.72 0.30 18.88
N MET A 448 19.52 0.00 18.39
CA MET A 448 18.24 0.34 19.05
C MET A 448 18.08 -0.34 20.42
N GLY A 449 18.78 -1.45 20.68
CA GLY A 449 18.79 -2.14 21.97
C GLY A 449 19.54 -1.43 23.12
N PHE A 450 20.35 -0.41 22.83
CA PHE A 450 21.18 0.27 23.85
C PHE A 450 20.44 1.32 24.69
N PRO A 451 19.64 2.24 24.12
CA PRO A 451 19.19 3.41 24.86
C PRO A 451 18.35 3.11 26.12
N PHE A 452 17.45 2.14 26.04
CA PHE A 452 16.56 1.78 27.15
C PHE A 452 17.33 1.26 28.38
N PRO A 453 18.13 0.17 28.31
CA PRO A 453 18.87 -0.34 29.45
C PRO A 453 19.90 0.66 29.99
N LEU A 454 20.56 1.44 29.11
CA LEU A 454 21.47 2.50 29.55
C LEU A 454 20.74 3.61 30.31
N GLY A 455 19.53 3.99 29.89
CA GLY A 455 18.67 4.93 30.62
C GLY A 455 18.30 4.43 32.02
N ILE A 456 17.98 3.13 32.15
CA ILE A 456 17.69 2.50 33.44
C ILE A 456 18.91 2.49 34.36
N ARG A 457 20.10 2.17 33.82
CA ARG A 457 21.34 2.20 34.59
C ARG A 457 21.70 3.61 35.04
N LEU A 458 21.48 4.61 34.19
CA LEU A 458 21.69 6.03 34.53
C LEU A 458 20.75 6.51 35.66
N LEU A 459 19.51 6.00 35.73
CA LEU A 459 18.61 6.26 36.86
C LEU A 459 19.17 5.69 38.16
N LYS A 460 19.70 4.46 38.13
CA LYS A 460 20.29 3.81 39.31
C LYS A 460 21.52 4.57 39.82
N GLU A 461 22.42 4.95 38.92
CA GLU A 461 23.62 5.74 39.27
C GLU A 461 23.28 7.10 39.89
N ARG A 462 22.08 7.62 39.61
CA ARG A 462 21.57 8.89 40.15
C ARG A 462 20.66 8.74 41.36
N GLY A 463 20.49 7.52 41.89
CA GLY A 463 19.62 7.24 43.03
C GLY A 463 18.12 7.42 42.74
N LEU A 464 17.72 7.45 41.47
CA LEU A 464 16.34 7.66 41.02
C LEU A 464 15.59 6.34 40.75
N GLU A 465 15.94 5.27 41.46
CA GLU A 465 15.40 3.92 41.22
C GLU A 465 13.88 3.85 41.35
N LYS A 466 13.30 4.65 42.26
CA LYS A 466 11.84 4.76 42.45
C LYS A 466 11.09 5.24 41.20
N GLN A 467 11.79 5.89 40.26
CA GLN A 467 11.21 6.40 39.02
C GLN A 467 11.24 5.39 37.86
N ILE A 468 11.89 4.23 38.03
CA ILE A 468 11.97 3.19 36.97
C ILE A 468 10.60 2.74 36.46
N PRO A 469 9.60 2.41 37.32
CA PRO A 469 8.27 2.03 36.84
C PRO A 469 7.58 3.14 36.05
N TRP A 470 7.81 4.40 36.43
CA TRP A 470 7.27 5.55 35.72
C TRP A 470 7.91 5.70 34.33
N MET A 471 9.23 5.52 34.19
CA MET A 471 9.91 5.53 32.88
C MET A 471 9.42 4.42 31.95
N TRP A 472 9.16 3.23 32.48
CA TRP A 472 8.50 2.15 31.74
C TRP A 472 7.11 2.56 31.25
N GLY A 473 6.31 3.18 32.12
CA GLY A 473 4.99 3.71 31.77
C GLY A 473 5.05 4.79 30.67
N VAL A 474 5.96 5.76 30.80
CA VAL A 474 6.20 6.79 29.78
C VAL A 474 6.55 6.16 28.44
N ASN A 475 7.49 5.20 28.44
CA ASN A 475 7.87 4.51 27.22
C ASN A 475 6.70 3.73 26.59
N GLY A 476 5.95 2.96 27.40
CA GLY A 476 4.80 2.20 26.92
C GLY A 476 3.73 3.07 26.29
N VAL A 477 3.30 4.14 26.97
CA VAL A 477 2.27 5.04 26.44
C VAL A 477 2.78 5.84 25.23
N SER A 478 4.04 6.26 25.24
CA SER A 478 4.65 6.93 24.07
C SER A 478 4.76 6.01 22.85
N SER A 479 4.91 4.69 23.05
CA SER A 479 4.90 3.71 21.96
C SER A 479 3.50 3.58 21.35
N VAL A 480 2.44 3.53 22.18
CA VAL A 480 1.05 3.57 21.68
C VAL A 480 0.76 4.85 20.90
N LEU A 481 1.20 6.00 21.40
CA LEU A 481 1.08 7.26 20.66
C LEU A 481 1.90 7.23 19.36
N GLY A 482 3.11 6.67 19.41
CA GLY A 482 4.02 6.51 18.28
C GLY A 482 3.43 5.68 17.14
N SER A 483 2.71 4.60 17.45
CA SER A 483 2.08 3.77 16.43
C SER A 483 1.01 4.51 15.64
N VAL A 484 0.12 5.24 16.34
CA VAL A 484 -0.91 6.06 15.68
C VAL A 484 -0.29 7.26 14.96
N LEU A 485 0.71 7.90 15.57
CA LEU A 485 1.45 9.01 14.96
C LEU A 485 2.12 8.58 13.65
N THR A 486 2.62 7.35 13.58
CA THR A 486 3.21 6.81 12.34
C THR A 486 2.21 6.84 11.20
N ILE A 487 0.98 6.40 11.43
CA ILE A 487 -0.07 6.40 10.40
C ILE A 487 -0.50 7.83 10.03
N VAL A 488 -0.63 8.72 11.02
CA VAL A 488 -0.94 10.15 10.76
C VAL A 488 0.12 10.78 9.87
N VAL A 489 1.39 10.55 10.17
CA VAL A 489 2.51 11.07 9.38
C VAL A 489 2.58 10.39 8.01
N ALA A 490 2.36 9.07 7.93
CA ALA A 490 2.37 8.34 6.66
C ALA A 490 1.28 8.84 5.71
N ILE A 491 0.07 9.11 6.20
CA ILE A 491 -1.01 9.67 5.37
C ILE A 491 -0.69 11.09 4.88
N GLY A 492 0.07 11.89 5.63
CA GLY A 492 0.41 13.26 5.25
C GLY A 492 1.66 13.37 4.38
N PHE A 493 2.74 12.74 4.83
CA PHE A 493 4.12 12.91 4.35
C PHE A 493 4.77 11.60 3.87
N GLY A 494 4.03 10.48 3.88
CA GLY A 494 4.55 9.16 3.52
C GLY A 494 5.40 8.50 4.61
N PHE A 495 5.74 7.23 4.41
CA PHE A 495 6.57 6.45 5.32
C PHE A 495 8.01 6.97 5.38
N THR A 496 8.51 7.63 4.33
CA THR A 496 9.78 8.38 4.38
C THR A 496 9.70 9.48 5.45
N GLY A 497 8.61 10.25 5.48
CA GLY A 497 8.39 11.28 6.50
C GLY A 497 8.38 10.71 7.92
N ALA A 498 7.76 9.56 8.13
CA ALA A 498 7.73 8.87 9.42
C ALA A 498 9.12 8.40 9.87
N LEU A 499 9.93 7.85 8.96
CA LEU A 499 11.32 7.46 9.21
C LEU A 499 12.23 8.67 9.50
N LEU A 500 12.04 9.78 8.78
CA LEU A 500 12.79 11.01 9.08
C LEU A 500 12.40 11.59 10.44
N LEU A 501 11.13 11.53 10.81
CA LEU A 501 10.67 11.93 12.15
C LEU A 501 11.27 11.05 13.25
N SER A 502 11.40 9.74 13.02
CA SER A 502 12.05 8.85 13.98
C SER A 502 13.54 9.15 14.12
N ALA A 503 14.24 9.41 13.01
CA ALA A 503 15.63 9.85 13.04
C ALA A 503 15.80 11.15 13.84
N CYS A 504 14.88 12.11 13.70
CA CYS A 504 14.82 13.32 14.52
C CYS A 504 14.67 13.01 16.01
N CYS A 505 13.80 12.06 16.41
CA CYS A 505 13.69 11.62 17.81
C CYS A 505 15.04 11.15 18.37
N TYR A 506 15.77 10.33 17.61
CA TYR A 506 17.09 9.85 18.05
C TYR A 506 18.17 10.95 18.02
N PHE A 507 18.14 11.89 17.08
CA PHE A 507 19.08 13.02 17.09
C PHE A 507 18.83 14.00 18.24
N ILE A 508 17.57 14.21 18.65
CA ILE A 508 17.26 14.99 19.85
C ILE A 508 17.90 14.32 21.07
N ILE A 509 17.78 13.00 21.20
CA ILE A 509 18.46 12.25 22.28
C ILE A 509 19.98 12.43 22.20
N PHE A 510 20.56 12.31 21.00
CA PHE A 510 21.99 12.55 20.78
C PHE A 510 22.43 13.92 21.33
N ILE A 511 21.72 14.99 20.98
CA ILE A 511 22.01 16.37 21.41
C ILE A 511 21.92 16.52 22.93
N ILE A 512 20.87 15.95 23.55
CA ILE A 512 20.65 16.03 25.01
C ILE A 512 21.84 15.45 25.79
N PHE A 513 22.42 14.34 25.30
CA PHE A 513 23.50 13.62 25.98
C PHE A 513 24.90 13.92 25.40
N LEU A 514 25.04 14.75 24.36
CA LEU A 514 26.32 15.07 23.72
C LEU A 514 27.28 15.87 24.61
N LYS A 515 26.74 16.78 25.44
CA LYS A 515 27.51 17.71 26.28
C LYS A 515 27.42 17.41 27.78
N SER A 516 26.95 16.22 28.18
CA SER A 516 26.65 15.88 29.58
C SER A 516 27.63 14.90 30.22
#